data_AF-A0A8X7VR84-F1
#
_entry.id   AF-A0A8X7VR84-F1
#
_cell.length_a   1.000
_cell.length_b   1.000
_cell.length_c   1.000
_cell.angle_alpha   90.00
_cell.angle_beta   90.00
_cell.angle_gamma   90.00
#
_symmetry.space_group_name_H-M   'P 1'
#
loop_
_entity.id
_entity.type
_entity.pdbx_description
1 polymer ?
#
loop_
_entity_poly.entity_id
_entity_poly.type
_entity_poly.pdbx_seq_one_letter_code
_entity_poly.pdbx_strand_id
1 'polypeptide(L)'
;MTLSSWSTSSVEEVASTGLGIRFFQLYVYKNRNVVEQLVRRAERAGFKAIALTVDTPRLGRRESDIKNRFTFPPNLTLKNFEGLDLGKMDEANDSGLASYVTGQIDRTLSWKDVQWVQTITKMPILVEGVLTGEDGQG
;
A
#
# COMPACT_ATOMS: atom_id res chain seq x y z
N MET A 1 0.51 -5.25 14.97
CA MET A 1 -0.50 -5.11 13.90
C MET A 1 0.20 -4.62 12.65
N THR A 2 -0.11 -5.15 11.46
CA THR A 2 0.31 -4.57 10.17
C THR A 2 -0.91 -3.95 9.49
N LEU A 3 -0.88 -2.65 9.22
CA LEU A 3 -1.98 -1.94 8.56
C LEU A 3 -1.80 -2.00 7.04
N SER A 4 -2.84 -2.41 6.32
CA SER A 4 -2.86 -2.40 4.85
C SER A 4 -2.81 -0.98 4.30
N SER A 5 -2.05 -0.78 3.23
CA SER A 5 -2.13 0.45 2.42
C SER A 5 -3.56 0.73 1.94
N TRP A 6 -4.35 -0.32 1.67
CA TRP A 6 -5.76 -0.24 1.23
C TRP A 6 -6.76 -0.30 2.41
N SER A 7 -6.36 0.11 3.62
CA SER A 7 -7.26 0.13 4.76
C SER A 7 -8.35 1.20 4.62
N THR A 8 -9.52 0.90 5.19
CA THR A 8 -10.64 1.84 5.39
C THR A 8 -10.44 2.78 6.59
N SER A 9 -9.27 2.71 7.23
CA SER A 9 -8.84 3.61 8.30
C SER A 9 -7.46 4.14 7.98
N SER A 10 -7.24 5.44 8.19
CA SER A 10 -5.93 6.03 7.93
C SER A 10 -4.90 5.61 8.99
N VAL A 11 -3.62 5.75 8.68
CA VAL A 11 -2.54 5.55 9.67
C VAL A 11 -2.72 6.42 10.92
N GLU A 12 -3.24 7.66 10.79
CA GLU A 12 -3.50 8.54 11.94
C GLU A 12 -4.67 8.05 12.80
N GLU A 13 -5.79 7.67 12.16
CA GLU A 13 -6.95 7.13 12.88
C GLU A 13 -6.55 5.89 13.67
N VAL A 14 -5.81 4.97 13.04
CA VAL A 14 -5.32 3.76 13.71
C VAL A 14 -4.34 4.10 14.82
N ALA A 15 -3.45 5.08 14.65
CA ALA A 15 -2.53 5.52 15.69
C ALA A 15 -3.27 6.16 16.89
N SER A 16 -4.35 6.91 16.64
CA SER A 16 -5.15 7.57 17.69
C SER A 16 -5.87 6.61 18.63
N THR A 17 -6.01 5.33 18.25
CA THR A 17 -6.63 4.30 19.11
C THR A 17 -5.81 4.01 20.38
N GLY A 18 -4.52 4.39 20.40
CA GLY A 18 -3.68 4.28 21.58
C GLY A 18 -2.26 3.80 21.27
N LEU A 19 -1.51 3.48 22.33
CA LEU A 19 -0.15 2.97 22.21
C LEU A 19 -0.13 1.55 21.62
N GLY A 20 0.83 1.28 20.74
CA GLY A 20 1.00 -0.05 20.16
C GLY A 20 2.06 -0.08 19.07
N ILE A 21 2.74 -1.22 18.94
CA ILE A 21 3.69 -1.46 17.85
C ILE A 21 2.89 -1.81 16.59
N ARG A 22 3.06 -0.98 15.55
CA ARG A 22 2.35 -1.08 14.27
C ARG A 22 3.33 -1.04 13.11
N PHE A 23 3.11 -1.88 12.11
CA PHE A 23 3.82 -1.88 10.83
C PHE A 23 2.86 -1.45 9.72
N PHE A 24 3.39 -0.90 8.64
CA PHE A 24 2.59 -0.43 7.52
C PHE A 24 2.91 -1.26 6.28
N GLN A 25 1.93 -1.99 5.78
CA GLN A 25 2.04 -2.72 4.53
C GLN A 25 1.95 -1.74 3.35
N LEU A 26 2.86 -1.90 2.39
CA LEU A 26 3.03 -0.99 1.27
C LEU A 26 3.18 -1.76 -0.05
N TYR A 27 2.43 -1.33 -1.07
CA TYR A 27 2.75 -1.61 -2.46
C TYR A 27 3.58 -0.47 -3.04
N VAL A 28 4.50 -0.80 -3.95
CA VAL A 28 5.18 0.20 -4.76
C VAL A 28 4.26 0.55 -5.95
N TYR A 29 3.70 1.76 -5.91
CA TYR A 29 2.83 2.29 -6.95
C TYR A 29 3.63 2.98 -8.06
N LYS A 30 3.10 2.99 -9.29
CA LYS A 30 3.69 3.68 -10.45
C LYS A 30 3.99 5.15 -10.13
N ASN A 31 3.04 5.85 -9.50
CA ASN A 31 3.29 7.18 -8.98
C ASN A 31 4.10 7.10 -7.67
N ARG A 32 5.43 7.22 -7.79
CA ARG A 32 6.38 7.17 -6.67
C ARG A 32 6.14 8.27 -5.63
N ASN A 33 5.58 9.42 -6.02
CA ASN A 33 5.20 10.48 -5.08
C ASN A 33 4.12 10.01 -4.09
N VAL A 34 3.18 9.15 -4.51
CA VAL A 34 2.16 8.57 -3.62
C VAL A 34 2.82 7.65 -2.59
N VAL A 35 3.78 6.84 -3.03
CA VAL A 35 4.53 5.94 -2.13
C VAL A 35 5.30 6.74 -1.08
N GLU A 36 6.00 7.79 -1.49
CA GLU A 36 6.71 8.69 -0.58
C GLU A 36 5.77 9.34 0.45
N GLN A 37 4.63 9.87 -0.01
CA GLN A 37 3.63 10.47 0.86
C GLN A 37 3.10 9.46 1.90
N LEU A 38 2.77 8.24 1.48
CA LEU A 38 2.31 7.17 2.38
C LEU A 38 3.35 6.79 3.43
N VAL A 39 4.61 6.61 3.01
CA VAL A 39 5.72 6.28 3.90
C VAL A 39 5.93 7.38 4.94
N ARG A 40 5.97 8.65 4.50
CA ARG A 40 6.08 9.81 5.41
C ARG A 40 4.90 9.90 6.38
N ARG A 41 3.70 9.58 5.91
CA ARG A 41 2.48 9.57 6.71
C ARG A 41 2.55 8.48 7.80
N ALA A 42 3.00 7.28 7.46
CA ALA A 42 3.23 6.19 8.41
C ALA A 42 4.32 6.54 9.45
N GLU A 43 5.44 7.15 9.01
CA GLU A 43 6.50 7.63 9.92
C GLU A 43 5.95 8.63 10.96
N ARG A 44 5.20 9.64 10.51
CA ARG A 44 4.58 10.64 11.40
C ARG A 44 3.58 10.03 12.36
N ALA A 45 2.85 8.99 11.94
CA ALA A 45 1.91 8.25 12.77
C ALA A 45 2.59 7.27 13.76
N GLY A 46 3.94 7.21 13.77
CA GLY A 46 4.71 6.42 14.73
C GLY A 46 4.80 4.93 14.42
N PHE A 47 4.53 4.53 13.18
CA PHE A 47 4.73 3.17 12.71
C PHE A 47 6.21 2.78 12.80
N LYS A 48 6.48 1.48 12.94
CA LYS A 48 7.79 0.96 13.33
C LYS A 48 8.52 0.20 12.22
N ALA A 49 7.83 -0.17 11.15
CA ALA A 49 8.42 -0.83 9.98
C ALA A 49 7.49 -0.69 8.77
N ILE A 50 8.07 -0.83 7.58
CA ILE A 50 7.36 -1.05 6.32
C ILE A 50 7.33 -2.55 6.03
N ALA A 51 6.17 -3.11 5.73
CA ALA A 51 6.04 -4.43 5.12
C ALA A 51 5.83 -4.24 3.61
N LEU A 52 6.88 -4.42 2.83
CA LEU A 52 6.88 -4.19 1.38
C LEU A 52 6.44 -5.47 0.66
N THR A 53 5.27 -5.43 0.04
CA THR A 53 4.72 -6.58 -0.68
C THR A 53 5.36 -6.70 -2.07
N VAL A 54 6.05 -7.82 -2.34
CA VAL A 54 6.79 -8.06 -3.60
C VAL A 54 6.20 -9.16 -4.47
N ASP A 55 5.20 -9.91 -3.99
CA ASP A 55 4.56 -11.03 -4.71
C ASP A 55 3.37 -10.63 -5.58
N THR A 56 2.99 -9.35 -5.59
CA THR A 56 1.77 -8.86 -6.25
C THR A 56 2.09 -7.81 -7.33
N PRO A 57 2.87 -8.14 -8.38
CA PRO A 57 3.00 -7.24 -9.53
C PRO A 57 1.68 -7.13 -10.31
N ARG A 58 0.81 -8.14 -10.21
CA ARG A 58 -0.56 -8.13 -10.69
C ARG A 58 -1.47 -8.70 -9.60
N LEU A 59 -2.69 -8.19 -9.51
CA LEU A 59 -3.70 -8.85 -8.68
C LEU A 59 -3.96 -10.27 -9.19
N GLY A 60 -3.98 -11.22 -8.26
CA GLY A 60 -4.38 -12.58 -8.53
C GLY A 60 -5.85 -12.67 -8.97
N ARG A 61 -6.17 -13.68 -9.77
CA ARG A 61 -7.54 -13.92 -10.26
C ARG A 61 -8.37 -14.63 -9.20
N ARG A 62 -9.15 -13.88 -8.43
CA ARG A 62 -10.09 -14.42 -7.42
C ARG A 62 -11.46 -14.65 -8.06
N GLU A 63 -11.79 -15.90 -8.34
CA GLU A 63 -13.04 -16.23 -9.06
C GLU A 63 -14.31 -15.81 -8.31
N SER A 64 -14.32 -15.91 -6.98
CA SER A 64 -15.46 -15.51 -6.17
C SER A 64 -15.75 -14.02 -6.29
N ASP A 65 -14.72 -13.16 -6.29
CA ASP A 65 -14.86 -11.71 -6.45
C ASP A 65 -15.44 -11.38 -7.84
N ILE A 66 -15.02 -12.13 -8.87
CA ILE A 66 -15.55 -11.99 -10.23
C ILE A 66 -17.02 -12.43 -10.29
N LYS A 67 -17.36 -13.61 -9.74
CA LYS A 67 -18.72 -14.17 -9.73
C LYS A 67 -19.68 -13.26 -8.95
N ASN A 68 -19.23 -12.72 -7.83
CA ASN A 68 -20.00 -11.85 -6.96
C ASN A 68 -19.99 -10.38 -7.39
N ARG A 69 -19.22 -10.03 -8.43
CA ARG A 69 -19.02 -8.64 -8.89
C ARG A 69 -18.65 -7.71 -7.74
N PHE A 70 -17.63 -8.10 -6.97
CA PHE A 70 -17.21 -7.36 -5.80
C PHE A 70 -16.93 -5.89 -6.15
N THR A 71 -17.56 -4.99 -5.40
CA THR A 71 -17.32 -3.55 -5.45
C THR A 71 -17.13 -3.02 -4.04
N PHE A 72 -16.40 -1.92 -3.91
CA PHE A 72 -16.27 -1.26 -2.62
C PHE A 72 -17.63 -0.70 -2.17
N PRO A 73 -18.06 -0.92 -0.92
CA PRO A 73 -19.29 -0.33 -0.40
C PRO A 73 -19.24 1.21 -0.47
N PRO A 74 -20.35 1.89 -0.79
CA PRO A 74 -20.36 3.33 -1.07
C PRO A 74 -20.09 4.23 0.14
N ASN A 75 -20.12 3.66 1.35
CA ASN A 75 -19.86 4.38 2.60
C ASN A 75 -18.43 4.16 3.13
N LEU A 76 -17.59 3.48 2.36
CA LEU A 76 -16.21 3.18 2.71
C LEU A 76 -15.29 3.77 1.65
N THR A 77 -14.09 4.16 2.06
CA THR A 77 -13.04 4.63 1.15
C THR A 77 -11.66 4.12 1.58
N LEU A 78 -10.65 4.24 0.72
CA LEU A 78 -9.26 3.87 1.04
C LEU A 78 -8.56 5.05 1.73
N LYS A 79 -8.81 5.22 3.03
CA LYS A 79 -8.48 6.44 3.79
C LYS A 79 -7.00 6.85 3.81
N ASN A 80 -6.08 5.94 3.55
CA ASN A 80 -4.66 6.30 3.44
C ASN A 80 -4.35 7.18 2.22
N PHE A 81 -5.18 7.12 1.18
CA PHE A 81 -5.04 7.90 -0.06
C PHE A 81 -5.78 9.23 -0.01
N GLU A 82 -6.68 9.44 0.97
CA GLU A 82 -7.35 10.72 1.15
C GLU A 82 -6.35 11.82 1.50
N GLY A 83 -6.46 12.96 0.82
CA GLY A 83 -5.59 14.11 1.02
C GLY A 83 -4.18 13.97 0.46
N LEU A 84 -3.88 12.90 -0.28
CA LEU A 84 -2.62 12.77 -1.01
C LEU A 84 -2.71 13.44 -2.39
N ASP A 85 -1.57 13.91 -2.89
CA ASP A 85 -1.44 14.29 -4.30
C ASP A 85 -1.33 13.02 -5.16
N LEU A 86 -2.48 12.62 -5.73
CA LEU A 86 -2.60 11.45 -6.60
C LEU A 86 -2.32 11.78 -8.08
N GLY A 87 -2.15 13.06 -8.43
CA GLY A 87 -2.12 13.51 -9.83
C GLY A 87 -3.50 13.43 -10.51
N LYS A 88 -3.54 13.20 -11.83
CA LYS A 88 -4.79 13.10 -12.59
C LYS A 88 -5.54 11.81 -12.24
N MET A 89 -6.61 11.93 -11.48
CA MET A 89 -7.67 10.93 -11.37
C MET A 89 -8.81 11.28 -12.31
N ASP A 90 -9.35 10.30 -13.03
CA ASP A 90 -10.66 10.47 -13.65
C ASP A 90 -11.70 10.51 -12.53
N GLU A 91 -12.38 11.67 -12.40
CA GLU A 91 -13.36 11.96 -11.36
C GLU A 91 -14.59 11.05 -11.48
N ALA A 92 -14.61 9.91 -10.78
CA ALA A 92 -15.83 9.09 -10.68
C ALA A 92 -15.85 8.20 -9.43
N ASN A 93 -16.44 8.68 -8.32
CA ASN A 93 -16.92 7.93 -7.15
C ASN A 93 -15.88 7.03 -6.40
N ASP A 94 -16.20 6.51 -5.21
CA ASP A 94 -15.29 5.65 -4.42
C ASP A 94 -14.83 4.37 -5.15
N SER A 95 -15.63 3.88 -6.09
CA SER A 95 -15.23 2.82 -7.02
C SER A 95 -14.07 3.26 -7.93
N GLY A 96 -13.97 4.55 -8.24
CA GLY A 96 -12.87 5.17 -8.98
C GLY A 96 -11.56 5.16 -8.18
N LEU A 97 -11.59 5.42 -6.87
CA LEU A 97 -10.39 5.32 -6.03
C LEU A 97 -9.86 3.89 -5.96
N ALA A 98 -10.74 2.90 -5.70
CA ALA A 98 -10.33 1.49 -5.68
C ALA A 98 -9.78 1.03 -7.06
N SER A 99 -10.40 1.48 -8.15
CA SER A 99 -9.94 1.20 -9.52
C SER A 99 -8.60 1.88 -9.83
N TYR A 100 -8.42 3.14 -9.40
CA TYR A 100 -7.18 3.88 -9.53
C TYR A 100 -6.04 3.17 -8.79
N VAL A 101 -6.21 2.87 -7.50
CA VAL A 101 -5.16 2.24 -6.69
C VAL A 101 -4.79 0.88 -7.25
N THR A 102 -5.76 0.10 -7.74
CA THR A 102 -5.51 -1.15 -8.46
C THR A 102 -4.70 -0.92 -9.74
N GLY A 103 -5.04 0.10 -10.53
CA GLY A 103 -4.33 0.48 -11.75
C GLY A 103 -2.92 1.05 -11.53
N GLN A 104 -2.64 1.52 -10.31
CA GLN A 104 -1.35 2.06 -9.89
C GLN A 104 -0.34 1.00 -9.45
N ILE A 105 -0.72 -0.26 -9.27
CA ILE A 105 0.25 -1.33 -8.96
C ILE A 105 1.28 -1.40 -10.09
N ASP A 106 2.55 -1.25 -9.72
CA ASP A 106 3.64 -1.25 -10.67
C ASP A 106 4.10 -2.68 -10.99
N ARG A 107 4.02 -3.04 -12.28
CA ARG A 107 4.40 -4.37 -12.79
C ARG A 107 5.89 -4.48 -13.09
N THR A 108 6.62 -3.37 -13.10
CA THR A 108 8.05 -3.36 -13.41
C THR A 108 8.92 -3.41 -12.16
N LEU A 109 8.33 -3.74 -11.01
CA LEU A 109 9.02 -3.81 -9.73
C LEU A 109 10.24 -4.73 -9.79
N SER A 110 11.35 -4.26 -9.23
CA SER A 110 12.61 -4.98 -9.13
C SER A 110 13.30 -4.71 -7.79
N TRP A 111 14.40 -5.40 -7.52
CA TRP A 111 15.23 -5.15 -6.34
C TRP A 111 15.75 -3.71 -6.24
N LYS A 112 15.88 -3.00 -7.38
CA LYS A 112 16.25 -1.57 -7.38
C LYS A 112 15.19 -0.71 -6.72
N ASP A 113 13.92 -1.10 -6.80
CA ASP A 113 12.83 -0.37 -6.17
C ASP A 113 12.80 -0.61 -4.66
N VAL A 114 13.18 -1.82 -4.20
CA VAL A 114 13.40 -2.10 -2.77
C VAL A 114 14.51 -1.20 -2.23
N GLN A 115 15.63 -1.09 -2.95
CA GLN A 115 16.72 -0.17 -2.63
C GLN A 115 16.24 1.29 -2.63
N TRP A 116 15.42 1.68 -3.61
CA TRP A 116 14.82 3.01 -3.63
C TRP A 116 13.96 3.29 -2.40
N VAL A 117 13.14 2.35 -1.93
CA VAL A 117 12.35 2.53 -0.70
C VAL A 117 13.27 2.77 0.51
N GLN A 118 14.43 2.10 0.58
CA GLN A 118 15.44 2.34 1.63
C GLN A 118 16.00 3.77 1.60
N THR A 119 15.94 4.46 0.45
CA THR A 119 16.40 5.87 0.35
C THR A 119 15.39 6.87 0.94
N ILE A 120 14.10 6.53 0.94
CA ILE A 120 13.04 7.45 1.36
C ILE A 120 12.63 7.30 2.84
N THR A 121 12.98 6.19 3.50
CA THR A 121 12.70 5.96 4.93
C THR A 121 13.89 5.39 5.69
N LYS A 122 13.91 5.60 7.00
CA LYS A 122 14.82 4.93 7.95
C LYS A 122 14.16 3.80 8.73
N MET A 123 12.86 3.57 8.55
CA MET A 123 12.18 2.45 9.17
C MET A 123 12.72 1.12 8.62
N PRO A 124 12.84 0.08 9.44
CA PRO A 124 13.09 -1.28 8.96
C PRO A 124 12.09 -1.66 7.86
N ILE A 125 12.59 -2.35 6.83
CA ILE A 125 11.77 -2.86 5.72
C ILE A 125 11.74 -4.38 5.82
N LEU A 126 10.53 -4.93 5.92
CA LEU A 126 10.25 -6.36 5.82
C LEU A 126 9.81 -6.64 4.38
N VAL A 127 10.50 -7.54 3.69
CA VAL A 127 10.11 -7.96 2.34
C VAL A 127 9.08 -9.08 2.49
N GLU A 128 7.83 -8.80 2.11
CA GLU A 128 6.69 -9.72 2.21
C GLU A 128 6.41 -10.39 0.86
N GLY A 129 6.30 -11.72 0.83
CA GLY A 129 6.01 -12.49 -0.38
C GLY A 129 7.19 -13.26 -0.97
N VAL A 130 8.29 -13.40 -0.24
CA VAL A 130 9.44 -14.24 -0.62
C VAL A 130 9.10 -15.72 -0.42
N LEU A 131 9.20 -16.52 -1.48
CA LEU A 131 8.87 -17.96 -1.46
C LEU A 131 10.04 -18.87 -1.84
N THR A 132 11.15 -18.31 -2.29
CA THR A 132 12.35 -19.06 -2.72
C THR A 132 13.56 -18.65 -1.90
N GLY A 133 14.57 -19.52 -1.83
CA GLY A 133 15.79 -19.23 -1.08
C GLY A 133 16.67 -18.20 -1.79
N GLU A 134 16.64 -18.19 -3.12
CA GLU A 134 17.37 -17.29 -3.99
C GLU A 134 16.96 -15.83 -3.78
N ASP A 135 15.65 -15.59 -3.63
CA ASP A 135 15.09 -14.25 -3.36
C ASP A 135 15.37 -13.76 -1.92
N GLY A 136 15.71 -14.67 -0.99
CA GLY A 136 16.01 -14.35 0.41
C GLY A 136 17.45 -13.91 0.68
N GLN A 137 18.33 -13.94 -0.34
CA GLN A 137 19.76 -13.62 -0.22
C GLN A 137 20.12 -12.20 -0.72
N GLY A 138 19.14 -11.47 -1.28
CA GLY A 138 19.31 -10.15 -1.91
C GLY A 138 19.34 -8.95 -0.97
#